data_AF-K0INA4-F1
#
_entry.id   AF-K0INA4-F1
#
_cell.length_a   1.000
_cell.length_b   1.000
_cell.length_c   1.000
_cell.angle_alpha   90.00
_cell.angle_beta   90.00
_cell.angle_gamma   90.00
#
_symmetry.space_group_name_H-M   'P 1'
#
loop_
_entity.id
_entity.type
_entity.pdbx_description
1 polymer ?
#
loop_
_entity_poly.entity_id
_entity_poly.type
_entity_poly.pdbx_seq_one_letter_code
_entity_poly.pdbx_strand_id
1 'polypeptide(L)'
;MEVADRNNREGMKGWLNPGRYGWERVSYWLQRLTGVGLLAYFVAHIYETSSLTHGPDAWAAMLELTQTPMGHLILILVIGMSTFHSANGIRLIFTHGGKGLGKPGRPDYPYDAVSLNYRQKSGIWIALILAAVAMLYGASVLFGGE
;
A
#
# COMPACT_ATOMS: atom_id res chain seq x y z
N MET A 1 35.36 17.61 13.84
CA MET A 1 33.93 17.19 13.86
C MET A 1 33.94 15.68 13.70
N GLU A 2 33.61 14.94 14.76
CA GLU A 2 33.66 13.48 14.76
C GLU A 2 32.52 12.95 13.90
N VAL A 3 32.85 12.32 12.77
CA VAL A 3 31.87 11.66 11.90
C VAL A 3 31.45 10.39 12.63
N ALA A 4 30.28 10.40 13.27
CA ALA A 4 29.71 9.20 13.87
C ALA A 4 29.66 8.08 12.81
N ASP A 5 30.33 6.97 13.09
CA ASP A 5 30.38 5.80 12.22
C ASP A 5 28.97 5.25 12.02
N ARG A 6 28.35 5.58 10.89
CA ARG A 6 27.06 5.03 10.49
C ARG A 6 27.30 3.61 9.99
N ASN A 7 27.31 2.68 10.93
CA ASN A 7 27.45 1.26 10.64
C ASN A 7 26.24 0.80 9.79
N ASN A 8 26.42 0.78 8.46
CA ASN A 8 25.38 0.54 7.45
C ASN A 8 25.00 -0.95 7.34
N ARG A 9 24.89 -1.63 8.49
CA ARG A 9 24.71 -3.08 8.63
C ARG A 9 23.26 -3.51 8.88
N GLU A 10 22.29 -2.60 8.77
CA GLU A 10 20.90 -2.93 9.12
C GLU A 10 20.24 -3.91 8.13
N GLY A 11 20.70 -4.00 6.87
CA GLY A 11 20.24 -5.00 5.90
C GLY A 11 18.72 -5.13 5.80
N MET A 12 18.20 -6.36 5.90
CA MET A 12 16.76 -6.66 5.92
C MET A 12 16.01 -6.01 7.09
N LYS A 13 16.65 -5.87 8.27
CA LYS A 13 16.02 -5.23 9.43
C LYS A 13 15.79 -3.75 9.17
N GLY A 14 16.73 -3.09 8.50
CA GLY A 14 16.57 -1.72 8.04
C GLY A 14 15.46 -1.60 7.00
N TRP A 15 15.39 -2.54 6.05
CA TRP A 15 14.34 -2.58 5.03
C TRP A 15 12.93 -2.72 5.62
N LEU A 16 12.76 -3.56 6.64
CA LEU A 16 11.48 -3.82 7.30
C LEU A 16 11.09 -2.78 8.35
N ASN A 17 11.99 -1.86 8.73
CA ASN A 17 11.72 -0.87 9.76
C ASN A 17 10.95 0.33 9.17
N PRO A 18 9.68 0.59 9.56
CA PRO A 18 8.93 1.75 9.12
C PRO A 18 9.25 3.02 9.93
N GLY A 19 10.06 2.92 10.99
CA GLY A 19 10.37 4.01 11.91
C GLY A 19 11.47 4.97 11.45
N ARG A 20 11.77 5.95 12.31
CA ARG A 20 12.89 6.94 12.24
C ARG A 20 12.79 8.06 11.20
N TYR A 21 11.85 8.03 10.25
CA TYR A 21 11.80 9.02 9.16
C TYR A 21 10.38 9.49 8.77
N GLY A 22 9.47 9.57 9.74
CA GLY A 22 8.14 10.16 9.55
C GLY A 22 7.17 9.32 8.71
N TRP A 23 6.08 9.95 8.26
CA TRP A 23 5.00 9.32 7.51
C TRP A 23 5.41 8.88 6.11
N GLU A 24 6.49 9.43 5.58
CA GLU A 24 7.01 9.12 4.26
C GLU A 24 7.69 7.76 4.25
N ARG A 25 8.36 7.39 5.35
CA ARG A 25 8.89 6.04 5.54
C ARG A 25 7.78 5.01 5.65
N VAL A 26 6.71 5.35 6.36
CA VAL A 26 5.51 4.51 6.45
C VAL A 26 4.90 4.34 5.06
N SER A 27 4.67 5.42 4.32
CA SER A 27 4.13 5.39 2.95
C SER A 27 4.98 4.55 2.00
N TYR A 28 6.31 4.73 2.05
CA TYR A 28 7.27 3.94 1.29
C TYR A 28 7.15 2.45 1.61
N TRP A 29 7.16 2.11 2.89
CA TRP A 29 7.10 0.74 3.35
C TRP A 29 5.78 0.07 2.95
N LEU A 30 4.65 0.78 3.15
CA LEU A 30 3.32 0.32 2.73
C LEU A 30 3.23 0.13 1.21
N GLN A 31 3.82 1.00 0.38
CA GLN A 31 3.76 0.82 -1.09
C GLN A 31 4.39 -0.51 -1.52
N ARG A 32 5.50 -0.88 -0.88
CA ARG A 32 6.19 -2.15 -1.18
C ARG A 32 5.42 -3.35 -0.64
N LEU A 33 4.96 -3.27 0.60
CA LEU A 33 4.23 -4.36 1.24
C LEU A 33 2.92 -4.66 0.50
N THR A 34 2.13 -3.62 0.21
CA THR A 34 0.89 -3.76 -0.57
C THR A 34 1.15 -4.29 -1.98
N GLY A 35 2.23 -3.90 -2.64
CA GLY A 35 2.59 -4.43 -3.95
C GLY A 35 2.90 -5.92 -3.95
N VAL A 36 3.67 -6.40 -2.97
CA VAL A 36 3.94 -7.84 -2.80
C VAL A 36 2.68 -8.60 -2.43
N GLY A 37 1.86 -8.06 -1.52
CA GLY A 37 0.57 -8.65 -1.14
C GLY A 37 -0.39 -8.77 -2.32
N LEU A 38 -0.50 -7.72 -3.14
CA LEU A 38 -1.33 -7.72 -4.35
C LEU A 38 -0.81 -8.65 -5.43
N LEU A 39 0.51 -8.81 -5.58
CA LEU A 39 1.07 -9.80 -6.50
C LEU A 39 0.69 -11.22 -6.09
N ALA A 40 0.81 -11.54 -4.79
CA ALA A 40 0.39 -12.84 -4.27
C ALA A 40 -1.12 -13.05 -4.45
N TYR A 41 -1.93 -12.05 -4.13
CA TYR A 41 -3.38 -12.09 -4.35
C TYR A 41 -3.72 -12.26 -5.83
N PHE A 42 -3.04 -11.55 -6.74
CA PHE A 42 -3.28 -11.66 -8.18
C PHE A 42 -3.10 -13.08 -8.70
N VAL A 43 -2.04 -13.78 -8.27
CA VAL A 43 -1.82 -15.19 -8.62
C VAL A 43 -2.94 -16.07 -8.04
N ALA A 44 -3.29 -15.88 -6.76
CA ALA A 44 -4.38 -16.62 -6.12
C ALA A 44 -5.75 -16.34 -6.78
N HIS A 45 -5.98 -15.11 -7.22
CA HIS A 45 -7.23 -14.67 -7.84
C HIS A 45 -7.37 -15.21 -9.26
N ILE A 46 -6.28 -15.32 -10.03
CA ILE A 46 -6.30 -16.05 -11.31
C ILE A 46 -6.68 -17.51 -11.07
N TYR A 47 -6.11 -18.15 -10.06
CA TYR A 47 -6.44 -19.54 -9.74
C TYR A 47 -7.91 -19.70 -9.33
N GLU A 48 -8.41 -18.85 -8.43
CA GLU A 48 -9.81 -18.84 -7.99
C GLU A 48 -10.76 -18.59 -9.18
N THR A 49 -10.54 -17.56 -9.98
CA THR A 49 -11.38 -17.26 -11.16
C THR A 49 -11.29 -18.34 -12.24
N SER A 50 -10.18 -19.06 -12.35
CA SER A 50 -10.07 -20.20 -13.27
C SER A 50 -11.02 -21.36 -12.92
N SER A 51 -11.51 -21.45 -11.68
CA SER A 51 -12.50 -22.47 -11.31
C SER A 51 -13.80 -22.38 -12.13
N LEU A 52 -14.11 -21.21 -12.69
CA LEU A 52 -15.23 -21.01 -13.61
C LEU A 52 -15.16 -21.93 -14.84
N THR A 53 -13.96 -22.27 -15.31
CA THR A 53 -13.78 -23.18 -16.46
C THR A 53 -14.06 -24.64 -16.11
N HIS A 54 -14.17 -24.98 -14.83
CA HIS A 54 -14.48 -26.32 -14.34
C HIS A 54 -15.98 -26.53 -14.07
N GLY A 55 -16.82 -25.53 -14.38
CA GLY A 55 -18.27 -25.61 -14.26
C GLY A 55 -18.84 -24.91 -13.01
N PRO A 56 -20.17 -24.82 -12.92
CA PRO A 56 -20.85 -24.04 -11.88
C PRO A 56 -20.62 -24.58 -10.46
N ASP A 57 -20.53 -25.89 -10.29
CA ASP A 57 -20.32 -26.50 -8.97
C ASP A 57 -18.92 -26.19 -8.41
N ALA A 58 -17.89 -26.22 -9.27
CA ALA A 58 -16.52 -25.85 -8.89
C ALA A 58 -16.41 -24.36 -8.53
N TRP A 59 -17.11 -23.49 -9.27
CA TRP A 59 -17.21 -22.07 -8.97
C TRP A 59 -17.94 -21.81 -7.64
N ALA A 60 -19.07 -22.48 -7.39
CA ALA A 60 -19.82 -22.36 -6.15
C ALA A 60 -18.97 -22.78 -4.94
N ALA A 61 -18.25 -23.91 -5.03
CA ALA A 61 -17.34 -24.36 -3.98
C ALA A 61 -16.19 -23.36 -3.71
N MET A 62 -15.65 -22.70 -4.75
CA MET A 62 -14.66 -21.64 -4.56
C MET A 62 -15.26 -20.41 -3.89
N LEU A 63 -16.48 -20.01 -4.27
CA LEU A 63 -17.16 -18.88 -3.66
C LEU A 63 -17.39 -19.08 -2.16
N GLU A 64 -17.69 -20.29 -1.69
CA GLU A 64 -17.85 -20.59 -0.26
C GLU A 64 -16.65 -20.12 0.58
N LEU A 65 -15.42 -20.22 0.06
CA LEU A 65 -14.22 -19.72 0.74
C LEU A 65 -14.31 -18.22 1.02
N THR A 66 -14.83 -17.45 0.06
CA THR A 66 -14.99 -16.00 0.16
C THR A 66 -16.10 -15.60 1.10
N GLN A 67 -17.09 -16.46 1.33
CA GLN A 67 -18.25 -16.21 2.20
C GLN A 67 -17.98 -16.52 3.69
N THR A 68 -16.78 -17.00 4.03
CA THR A 68 -16.39 -17.21 5.43
C THR A 68 -15.96 -15.90 6.10
N PRO A 69 -16.05 -15.77 7.44
CA PRO A 69 -15.54 -14.60 8.14
C PRO A 69 -14.06 -14.32 7.84
N MET A 70 -13.25 -15.37 7.71
CA MET A 70 -11.84 -15.23 7.33
C MET A 70 -11.68 -14.75 5.87
N GLY A 71 -12.50 -15.28 4.96
CA GLY A 71 -12.59 -14.81 3.57
C GLY A 71 -12.89 -13.32 3.49
N HIS A 72 -13.90 -12.85 4.23
CA HIS A 72 -14.23 -11.42 4.32
C HIS A 72 -13.06 -10.57 4.82
N LEU A 73 -12.36 -11.01 5.88
CA LEU A 73 -11.19 -10.29 6.39
C LEU A 73 -10.08 -10.16 5.34
N ILE A 74 -9.81 -11.24 4.60
CA ILE A 74 -8.83 -11.22 3.50
C ILE A 74 -9.28 -10.26 2.40
N LEU A 75 -10.55 -10.30 1.98
CA LEU A 75 -11.09 -9.41 0.96
C LEU A 75 -11.02 -7.93 1.38
N ILE A 76 -11.34 -7.61 2.65
CA ILE A 76 -11.21 -6.25 3.19
C ILE A 76 -9.75 -5.79 3.15
N LEU A 77 -8.80 -6.65 3.52
CA LEU A 77 -7.38 -6.34 3.41
C LEU A 77 -6.97 -6.09 1.96
N VAL A 78 -7.43 -6.92 1.01
CA VAL A 78 -7.17 -6.73 -0.43
C VAL A 78 -7.73 -5.40 -0.93
N ILE A 79 -8.94 -5.00 -0.51
CA ILE A 79 -9.54 -3.69 -0.81
C ILE A 79 -8.64 -2.56 -0.30
N GLY A 80 -8.16 -2.66 0.95
CA GLY A 80 -7.25 -1.67 1.52
C GLY A 80 -5.92 -1.59 0.78
N MET A 81 -5.31 -2.74 0.50
CA MET A 81 -4.05 -2.84 -0.22
C MET A 81 -4.16 -2.25 -1.62
N SER A 82 -5.18 -2.63 -2.40
CA SER A 82 -5.38 -2.15 -3.77
C SER A 82 -5.65 -0.64 -3.82
N THR A 83 -6.49 -0.13 -2.92
CA THR A 83 -6.84 1.29 -2.85
C THR A 83 -5.63 2.14 -2.47
N PHE A 84 -4.90 1.74 -1.41
CA PHE A 84 -3.69 2.47 -1.01
C PHE A 84 -2.61 2.41 -2.09
N HIS A 85 -2.32 1.21 -2.62
CA HIS A 85 -1.26 1.01 -3.60
C HIS A 85 -1.50 1.83 -4.87
N SER A 86 -2.75 1.90 -5.30
CA SER A 86 -3.17 2.68 -6.46
C SER A 86 -3.10 4.18 -6.18
N ALA A 87 -3.72 4.67 -5.10
CA ALA A 87 -3.77 6.09 -4.78
C ALA A 87 -2.36 6.66 -4.50
N ASN A 88 -1.55 5.96 -3.69
CA ASN A 88 -0.18 6.35 -3.43
C ASN A 88 0.72 6.15 -4.67
N GLY A 89 0.45 5.14 -5.50
CA GLY A 89 1.11 4.94 -6.79
C GLY A 89 0.89 6.11 -7.75
N ILE A 90 -0.35 6.61 -7.86
CA ILE A 90 -0.68 7.80 -8.66
C ILE A 90 0.07 9.04 -8.16
N ARG A 91 0.13 9.24 -6.84
CA ARG A 91 0.96 10.30 -6.23
C ARG A 91 2.41 10.17 -6.68
N LEU A 92 2.98 8.96 -6.63
CA LEU A 92 4.36 8.71 -7.05
C LEU A 92 4.57 8.95 -8.55
N ILE A 93 3.62 8.56 -9.42
CA ILE A 93 3.66 8.84 -10.86
C ILE A 93 3.78 10.35 -11.11
N PHE A 94 2.96 11.16 -10.43
CA PHE A 94 3.08 12.62 -10.52
C PHE A 94 4.43 13.13 -10.02
N THR A 95 4.89 12.62 -8.88
CA THR A 95 6.20 12.97 -8.32
C THR A 95 7.35 12.65 -9.29
N HIS A 96 7.33 11.48 -9.92
CA HIS A 96 8.32 11.10 -10.95
C HIS A 96 8.25 12.00 -12.19
N GLY A 97 7.06 12.47 -12.55
CA GLY A 97 6.86 13.49 -13.57
C GLY A 97 7.22 14.92 -13.14
N GLY A 98 7.84 15.12 -11.97
CA GLY A 98 8.21 16.44 -11.45
C GLY A 98 7.05 17.25 -10.88
N LYS A 99 5.83 16.71 -10.87
CA LYS A 99 4.62 17.39 -10.37
C LYS A 99 4.48 17.20 -8.87
N GLY A 100 4.14 18.28 -8.17
CA GLY A 100 3.95 18.26 -6.71
C GLY A 100 5.27 18.24 -5.91
N LEU A 101 6.42 18.42 -6.56
CA LEU A 101 7.71 18.67 -5.90
C LEU A 101 7.94 20.17 -5.70
N GLY A 102 8.77 20.53 -4.71
CA GLY A 102 9.22 21.91 -4.54
C GLY A 102 10.31 22.29 -5.55
N LYS A 103 10.69 23.57 -5.58
CA LYS A 103 11.76 24.07 -6.46
C LYS A 103 13.11 23.43 -6.06
N PRO A 104 13.85 22.80 -6.99
CA PRO A 104 15.19 22.30 -6.69
C PRO A 104 16.07 23.41 -6.12
N GLY A 105 16.63 23.16 -4.94
CA GLY A 105 17.57 24.05 -4.27
C GLY A 105 18.97 23.44 -4.24
N ARG A 106 19.98 24.27 -3.94
CA ARG A 106 21.32 23.75 -3.66
C ARG A 106 21.25 22.94 -2.35
N PRO A 107 21.84 21.73 -2.31
CA PRO A 107 21.88 20.92 -1.09
C PRO A 107 22.97 21.47 -0.18
N ASP A 108 22.71 22.63 0.43
CA ASP A 108 23.58 23.24 1.44
C ASP A 108 23.15 22.77 2.82
N TYR A 109 24.10 22.45 3.70
CA TYR A 109 23.79 22.00 5.05
C TYR A 109 23.27 23.18 5.91
N PRO A 110 22.19 23.01 6.69
CA PRO A 110 21.40 21.80 6.89
C PRO A 110 20.47 21.48 5.70
N TYR A 111 20.44 20.21 5.30
CA TYR A 111 19.67 19.78 4.13
C TYR A 111 18.17 19.83 4.41
N ASP A 112 17.45 20.65 3.63
CA ASP A 112 15.99 20.65 3.61
C ASP A 112 15.45 19.72 2.53
N ALA A 113 14.56 18.81 2.92
CA ALA A 113 13.94 17.90 1.98
C ALA A 113 12.81 18.59 1.21
N VAL A 114 13.15 19.19 0.07
CA VAL A 114 12.23 19.88 -0.85
C VAL A 114 11.07 18.98 -1.33
N SER A 115 11.30 17.67 -1.38
CA SER A 115 10.28 16.66 -1.71
C SER A 115 9.26 16.43 -0.58
N LEU A 116 9.50 16.91 0.64
CA LEU A 116 8.65 16.72 1.81
C LEU A 116 7.72 17.92 2.06
N ASN A 117 7.23 18.52 0.98
CA ASN A 117 6.30 19.64 1.05
C ASN A 117 4.88 19.17 1.45
N TYR A 118 4.03 20.13 1.79
CA TYR A 118 2.66 19.87 2.25
C TYR A 118 1.80 19.10 1.22
N ARG A 119 2.06 19.23 -0.09
CA ARG A 119 1.32 18.52 -1.15
C ARG A 119 1.64 17.03 -1.16
N GLN A 120 2.89 16.67 -0.88
CA GLN A 120 3.29 15.27 -0.78
C GLN A 120 2.74 14.63 0.50
N LYS A 121 2.79 15.37 1.61
CA LYS A 121 2.20 14.92 2.88
C LYS A 121 0.68 14.75 2.79
N SER A 122 -0.02 15.70 2.17
CA SER A 122 -1.47 15.57 1.96
C SER A 122 -1.80 14.38 1.07
N GLY A 123 -1.03 14.13 0.00
CA GLY A 123 -1.22 12.97 -0.86
C GLY A 123 -1.08 11.63 -0.12
N ILE A 124 -0.16 11.53 0.85
CA ILE A 124 -0.02 10.33 1.70
C ILE A 124 -1.27 10.14 2.57
N TRP A 125 -1.73 11.21 3.24
CA TRP A 125 -2.91 11.16 4.09
C TRP A 125 -4.19 10.85 3.29
N ILE A 126 -4.34 11.43 2.11
CA ILE A 126 -5.46 11.12 1.20
C ILE A 126 -5.45 9.64 0.84
N ALA A 127 -4.31 9.06 0.46
CA ALA A 127 -4.23 7.63 0.15
C ALA A 127 -4.59 6.73 1.34
N LEU A 128 -4.14 7.09 2.55
CA LEU A 128 -4.48 6.36 3.78
C LEU A 128 -5.98 6.45 4.12
N ILE A 129 -6.55 7.65 4.04
CA ILE A 129 -7.97 7.88 4.33
C ILE A 129 -8.84 7.17 3.30
N LEU A 130 -8.51 7.26 2.00
CA LEU A 130 -9.24 6.55 0.95
C LEU A 130 -9.22 5.04 1.17
N ALA A 131 -8.06 4.48 1.51
CA ALA A 131 -7.94 3.05 1.82
C ALA A 131 -8.78 2.67 3.05
N ALA A 132 -8.73 3.46 4.13
CA ALA A 132 -9.53 3.21 5.32
C ALA A 132 -11.04 3.29 5.04
N VAL A 133 -11.50 4.30 4.29
CA VAL A 133 -12.90 4.44 3.88
C VAL A 133 -13.34 3.27 3.00
N ALA A 134 -12.52 2.87 2.03
CA ALA A 134 -12.82 1.72 1.18
C ALA A 134 -12.89 0.41 1.98
N MET A 135 -12.00 0.21 2.96
CA MET A 135 -12.04 -0.93 3.86
C MET A 135 -13.30 -0.94 4.75
N LEU A 136 -13.69 0.21 5.30
CA LEU A 136 -14.89 0.33 6.12
C LEU A 136 -16.16 0.07 5.29
N TYR A 137 -16.22 0.62 4.07
CA TYR A 137 -17.31 0.35 3.15
C TYR A 137 -17.35 -1.14 2.76
N GLY A 138 -16.22 -1.72 2.36
CA GLY A 138 -16.10 -3.14 2.04
C GLY A 138 -16.50 -4.03 3.21
N ALA A 139 -16.10 -3.69 4.44
CA ALA A 139 -16.52 -4.40 5.65
C ALA A 139 -18.02 -4.32 5.87
N SER A 140 -18.63 -3.14 5.67
CA SER A 140 -20.08 -2.97 5.80
C SER A 140 -20.86 -3.80 4.78
N VAL A 141 -20.34 -3.96 3.57
CA VAL A 141 -20.96 -4.79 2.52
C VAL A 141 -20.78 -6.27 2.82
N LEU A 142 -19.57 -6.70 3.18
CA LEU A 142 -19.25 -8.12 3.39
C LEU A 142 -19.86 -8.70 4.67
N PHE A 143 -20.00 -7.90 5.73
CA PHE A 143 -20.60 -8.35 7.00
C PHE A 143 -22.04 -7.87 7.22
N GLY A 144 -22.53 -6.91 6.42
CA GLY A 144 -23.89 -6.40 6.52
C GLY A 144 -24.84 -6.94 5.45
N GLY A 145 -24.37 -7.81 4.55
CA GLY A 145 -25.20 -8.54 3.60
C GLY A 145 -25.94 -9.67 4.30
N GLU A 146 -27.14 -9.36 4.82
CA GLU A 146 -28.25 -10.32 4.98
C GLU A 146 -29.33 -10.01 3.93
#